data_AF-A0A1B0CEC3-F1
#
_entry.id   AF-A0A1B0CEC3-F1
#
_cell.length_a   1.000
_cell.length_b   1.000
_cell.length_c   1.000
_cell.angle_alpha   90.00
_cell.angle_beta   90.00
_cell.angle_gamma   90.00
#
_symmetry.space_group_name_H-M   'P 1'
#
loop_
_entity.id
_entity.type
_entity.pdbx_description
1 polymer ?
#
loop_
_entity_poly.entity_id
_entity_poly.type
_entity_poly.pdbx_seq_one_letter_code
_entity_poly.pdbx_strand_id
1 'polypeptide(L)'
;TRIYLRNPDVPTKGKARSQVDSKTNQFIEFTHTDMDADAAQTTVPFLDAQDVVSVPPVPLSGIGIYHKGLPLSGGFVAPKLIVYNMAQHVYTPKPGQEDLWDTYG
;
A
#
# COMPACT_ATOMS: atom_id res chain seq x y z
N THR A 1 5.34 15.52 -5.75
CA THR A 1 6.81 15.47 -5.58
C THR A 1 7.38 14.18 -6.14
N ARG A 2 8.57 14.20 -6.76
CA ARG A 2 9.21 13.01 -7.34
C ARG A 2 9.85 12.10 -6.29
N ILE A 3 9.73 10.78 -6.47
CA ILE A 3 10.52 9.75 -5.77
C ILE A 3 11.75 9.45 -6.62
N TYR A 4 12.93 9.48 -6.00
CA TYR A 4 14.21 9.25 -6.67
C TYR A 4 14.76 7.88 -6.32
N LEU A 5 14.92 7.02 -7.33
CA LEU A 5 15.65 5.77 -7.23
C LEU A 5 17.16 6.06 -7.34
N ARG A 6 17.92 5.81 -6.28
CA ARG A 6 19.37 6.01 -6.26
C ARG A 6 20.07 4.68 -6.48
N ASN A 7 20.78 4.57 -7.61
CA ASN A 7 21.50 3.37 -8.03
C ASN A 7 20.63 2.09 -7.86
N PRO A 8 19.46 2.03 -8.51
CA PRO A 8 18.49 0.96 -8.26
C PRO A 8 18.96 -0.38 -8.82
N ASP A 9 18.98 -1.43 -8.00
CA ASP A 9 19.14 -2.81 -8.44
C ASP A 9 17.77 -3.49 -8.65
N VAL A 10 17.79 -4.67 -9.27
CA VAL A 10 16.63 -5.49 -9.57
C VAL A 10 15.81 -5.76 -8.28
N PRO A 11 14.51 -5.40 -8.24
CA PRO A 11 13.71 -5.45 -7.01
C PRO A 11 13.63 -6.81 -6.32
N THR A 12 13.74 -7.90 -7.07
CA THR A 12 13.66 -9.28 -6.57
C THR A 12 14.95 -9.83 -5.97
N LYS A 13 16.09 -9.12 -6.09
CA LYS A 13 17.36 -9.52 -5.44
C LYS A 13 17.37 -9.25 -3.93
N GLY A 14 16.49 -8.36 -3.45
CA GLY A 14 16.39 -8.02 -2.03
C GLY A 14 15.93 -9.20 -1.18
N LYS A 15 16.68 -9.51 -0.11
CA LYS A 15 16.32 -10.58 0.84
C LYS A 15 15.34 -10.13 1.94
N ALA A 16 15.23 -8.82 2.16
CA ALA A 16 14.34 -8.24 3.15
C ALA A 16 13.01 -7.82 2.50
N ARG A 17 11.96 -7.69 3.32
CA ARG A 17 10.66 -7.18 2.86
C ARG A 17 10.78 -5.70 2.47
N SER A 18 10.24 -5.33 1.31
CA SER A 18 10.14 -3.92 0.88
C SER A 18 9.30 -3.11 1.86
N GLN A 19 9.68 -1.85 2.08
CA GLN A 19 8.95 -0.91 2.95
C GLN A 19 8.32 0.19 2.10
N VAL A 20 7.14 0.65 2.52
CA VAL A 20 6.46 1.79 1.87
C VAL A 20 7.27 3.06 2.12
N ASP A 21 7.72 3.69 1.05
CA ASP A 21 8.53 4.92 1.08
C ASP A 21 7.83 6.11 0.40
N SER A 22 6.76 5.84 -0.35
CA SER A 22 5.92 6.86 -0.97
C SER A 22 4.94 7.52 -0.01
N LYS A 23 4.57 8.76 -0.35
CA LYS A 23 3.55 9.58 0.28
C LYS A 23 2.50 10.01 -0.75
N THR A 24 1.39 10.56 -0.28
CA THR A 24 0.33 11.12 -1.12
C THR A 24 0.87 12.18 -2.09
N ASN A 25 0.33 12.21 -3.31
CA ASN A 25 0.70 13.18 -4.37
C ASN A 25 2.18 13.14 -4.76
N GLN A 26 2.77 11.95 -4.74
CA GLN A 26 4.09 11.69 -5.32
C GLN A 26 3.99 10.93 -6.63
N PHE A 27 5.04 11.06 -7.45
CA PHE A 27 5.19 10.31 -8.68
C PHE A 27 6.58 9.69 -8.75
N ILE A 28 6.71 8.63 -9.53
CA ILE A 28 7.96 7.95 -9.85
C ILE A 28 7.99 7.69 -11.35
N GLU A 29 9.17 7.81 -11.95
CA GLU A 29 9.38 7.54 -13.36
C GLU A 29 9.96 6.14 -13.52
N PHE A 30 9.53 5.42 -14.55
CA PHE A 30 10.22 4.21 -14.97
C PHE A 30 11.60 4.57 -15.50
N THR A 31 12.60 3.80 -15.11
CA THR A 31 14.01 3.96 -15.50
C THR A 31 14.66 2.60 -15.59
N HIS A 32 15.93 2.55 -15.99
CA HIS A 32 16.73 1.35 -15.91
C HIS A 32 17.34 1.16 -14.50
N THR A 33 17.73 -0.08 -14.19
CA THR A 33 18.61 -0.42 -13.08
C THR A 33 19.98 0.25 -13.23
N ASP A 34 20.74 0.35 -12.13
CA ASP A 34 22.08 0.91 -12.16
C ASP A 34 23.02 0.11 -13.10
N MET A 35 23.96 0.81 -13.74
CA MET A 35 24.91 0.19 -14.65
C MET A 35 25.81 -0.82 -13.94
N ASP A 36 26.24 -0.55 -12.71
CA ASP A 36 27.12 -1.43 -11.94
C ASP A 36 26.35 -2.62 -11.35
N ALA A 37 25.06 -2.45 -11.06
CA ALA A 37 24.23 -3.48 -10.44
C ALA A 37 23.69 -4.52 -11.43
N ASP A 38 23.35 -4.08 -12.65
CA ASP A 38 22.63 -4.89 -13.63
C ASP A 38 22.79 -4.37 -15.08
N ALA A 39 23.87 -3.64 -15.37
CA ALA A 39 24.19 -3.11 -16.70
C ALA A 39 23.03 -2.34 -17.37
N ALA A 40 22.17 -1.70 -16.57
CA ALA A 40 20.98 -0.99 -17.05
C ALA A 40 19.99 -1.84 -17.89
N GLN A 41 20.00 -3.17 -17.74
CA GLN A 41 19.20 -4.06 -18.58
C GLN A 41 17.73 -4.16 -18.14
N THR A 42 17.44 -3.86 -16.87
CA THR A 42 16.11 -4.05 -16.29
C THR A 42 15.38 -2.73 -16.09
N THR A 43 14.13 -2.65 -16.56
CA THR A 43 13.25 -1.51 -16.27
C THR A 43 12.64 -1.61 -14.87
N VAL A 44 12.76 -0.56 -14.08
CA VAL A 44 12.25 -0.44 -12.70
C VAL A 44 11.47 0.87 -12.50
N PRO A 45 10.54 0.96 -11.53
CA PRO A 45 10.12 -0.09 -10.60
C PRO A 45 9.36 -1.23 -11.28
N PHE A 46 9.28 -2.39 -10.62
CA PHE A 46 8.38 -3.46 -11.05
C PHE A 46 6.93 -3.17 -10.64
N LEU A 47 5.97 -3.81 -11.31
CA LEU A 47 4.58 -3.83 -10.86
C LEU A 47 4.36 -5.02 -9.94
N ASP A 48 3.84 -4.77 -8.73
CA ASP A 48 3.43 -5.84 -7.82
C ASP A 48 2.05 -6.35 -8.25
N ALA A 49 2.03 -7.51 -8.91
CA ALA A 49 0.82 -8.14 -9.45
C ALA A 49 0.08 -9.03 -8.43
N GLN A 50 0.51 -9.04 -7.17
CA GLN A 50 -0.18 -9.79 -6.12
C GLN A 50 -1.57 -9.20 -5.83
N ASP A 51 -2.53 -10.09 -5.57
CA ASP A 51 -3.88 -9.69 -5.18
C ASP A 51 -3.87 -8.90 -3.88
N VAL A 52 -4.56 -7.75 -3.89
CA VAL A 52 -4.80 -6.95 -2.68
C VAL A 52 -6.29 -7.01 -2.39
N VAL A 53 -6.63 -7.76 -1.36
CA VAL A 53 -8.00 -8.01 -0.91
C VAL A 53 -8.16 -7.62 0.54
N SER A 54 -9.37 -7.19 0.92
CA SER A 54 -9.72 -7.02 2.32
C SER A 54 -10.20 -8.35 2.89
N VAL A 55 -9.58 -8.81 3.97
CA VAL A 55 -10.01 -9.99 4.72
C VAL A 55 -10.18 -9.60 6.19
N PRO A 56 -11.42 -9.56 6.72
CA PRO A 56 -12.69 -9.86 6.04
C PRO A 56 -13.07 -8.82 4.96
N PRO A 57 -14.03 -9.12 4.07
CA PRO A 57 -14.57 -8.13 3.14
C PRO A 57 -15.19 -6.94 3.89
N VAL A 58 -14.76 -5.72 3.56
CA VAL A 58 -15.25 -4.48 4.18
C VAL A 58 -15.57 -3.44 3.10
N PRO A 59 -16.47 -2.47 3.38
CA PRO A 59 -16.69 -1.36 2.47
C PRO A 59 -15.40 -0.57 2.21
N LEU A 60 -15.15 -0.23 0.96
CA LEU A 60 -14.00 0.54 0.53
C LEU A 60 -14.40 1.99 0.27
N SER A 61 -13.57 2.93 0.72
CA SER A 61 -13.70 4.35 0.39
C SER A 61 -12.89 4.73 -0.85
N GLY A 62 -11.99 3.87 -1.31
CA GLY A 62 -11.27 4.07 -2.55
C GLY A 62 -10.17 3.04 -2.81
N ILE A 63 -9.48 3.26 -3.92
CA ILE A 63 -8.29 2.52 -4.33
C ILE A 63 -7.16 3.51 -4.59
N GLY A 64 -5.92 3.03 -4.53
CA GLY A 64 -4.75 3.82 -4.85
C GLY A 64 -3.56 2.96 -5.25
N ILE A 65 -2.43 3.61 -5.45
CA ILE A 65 -1.15 2.97 -5.70
C ILE A 65 -0.10 3.58 -4.79
N TYR A 66 0.93 2.81 -4.48
CA TYR A 66 2.08 3.27 -3.70
C TYR A 66 3.35 2.61 -4.22
N HIS A 67 4.48 3.30 -4.04
CA HIS A 67 5.79 2.71 -4.18
C HIS A 67 6.26 2.13 -2.84
N LYS A 68 6.92 0.96 -2.90
CA LYS A 68 7.64 0.33 -1.79
C LYS A 68 8.98 -0.19 -2.28
N GLY A 69 10.01 -0.12 -1.45
CA GLY A 69 11.35 -0.58 -1.82
C GLY A 69 12.28 -0.76 -0.63
N LEU A 70 13.54 -1.04 -0.94
CA LEU A 70 14.66 -0.99 -0.03
C LEU A 70 15.66 0.04 -0.56
N PRO A 71 16.60 0.55 0.26
CA PRO A 71 17.72 1.33 -0.25
C PRO A 71 18.43 0.58 -1.40
N LEU A 72 18.80 1.31 -2.44
CA LEU A 72 19.46 0.77 -3.65
C LEU A 72 18.62 -0.24 -4.43
N SER A 73 17.31 -0.33 -4.21
CA SER A 73 16.41 -1.17 -4.99
C SER A 73 15.56 -0.32 -5.93
N GLY A 74 15.27 -0.84 -7.12
CA GLY A 74 14.28 -0.28 -8.01
C GLY A 74 12.85 -0.32 -7.48
N GLY A 75 12.59 -1.14 -6.45
CA GLY A 75 11.30 -1.21 -5.77
C GLY A 75 10.12 -1.70 -6.63
N PHE A 76 8.93 -1.56 -6.06
CA PHE A 76 7.67 -2.01 -6.63
C PHE A 76 6.62 -0.90 -6.53
N VAL A 77 5.83 -0.74 -7.58
CA VAL A 77 4.54 -0.03 -7.53
C VAL A 77 3.45 -1.06 -7.28
N ALA A 78 2.69 -0.88 -6.21
CA ALA A 78 1.70 -1.83 -5.74
C ALA A 78 0.32 -1.16 -5.56
N PRO A 79 -0.79 -1.90 -5.81
CA PRO A 79 -2.13 -1.42 -5.51
C PRO A 79 -2.38 -1.33 -3.99
N LYS A 80 -3.21 -0.37 -3.58
CA LYS A 80 -3.63 -0.14 -2.19
C LYS A 80 -5.14 -0.03 -2.12
N LEU A 81 -5.74 -0.67 -1.12
CA LEU A 81 -7.13 -0.45 -0.74
C LEU A 81 -7.22 0.62 0.34
N ILE A 82 -8.23 1.49 0.24
CA ILE A 82 -8.58 2.45 1.27
C ILE A 82 -9.92 2.01 1.85
N VAL A 83 -9.88 1.57 3.10
CA VAL A 83 -11.07 1.06 3.80
C VAL A 83 -11.94 2.22 4.28
N TYR A 84 -13.25 2.03 4.26
CA TYR A 84 -14.20 2.99 4.79
C TYR A 84 -14.19 3.00 6.32
N ASN A 85 -14.11 4.18 6.94
CA ASN A 85 -14.13 4.29 8.40
C ASN A 85 -15.57 4.22 8.94
N MET A 86 -15.99 3.06 9.45
CA MET A 86 -17.33 2.85 9.98
C MET A 86 -17.57 3.47 11.36
N ALA A 87 -16.54 3.92 12.08
CA ALA A 87 -16.70 4.48 13.43
C ALA A 87 -17.64 5.69 13.47
N GLN A 88 -17.76 6.43 12.36
CA GLN A 88 -18.66 7.57 12.22
C GLN A 88 -20.15 7.18 12.18
N HIS A 89 -20.46 5.89 12.02
CA HIS A 89 -21.82 5.37 11.88
C HIS A 89 -22.19 4.37 12.99
N VAL A 90 -21.33 4.19 14.00
CA VAL A 90 -21.65 3.38 15.16
C VAL A 90 -22.50 4.21 16.11
N TYR A 91 -23.79 3.90 16.20
CA TYR A 91 -24.63 4.42 17.27
C TYR A 91 -24.12 3.84 18.59
N THR A 92 -23.56 4.68 19.46
CA THR A 92 -23.29 4.27 20.84
C THR A 92 -24.58 4.54 21.61
N PRO A 93 -25.30 3.51 22.09
CA PRO A 93 -26.47 3.75 22.92
C PRO A 93 -26.04 4.58 24.14
N LYS A 94 -26.83 5.62 24.45
CA LYS A 94 -26.59 6.44 25.63
C LYS A 94 -26.69 5.55 26.88
N PRO A 95 -25.86 5.75 27.92
CA PRO A 95 -26.03 5.04 29.19
C PRO A 95 -27.48 5.21 29.68
N GLY A 96 -28.20 4.11 29.85
CA GLY A 96 -29.63 4.10 30.22
C GLY A 96 -30.64 3.98 29.08
N GLN A 97 -30.21 3.89 27.81
CA GLN A 97 -31.01 3.29 26.74
C GLN A 97 -30.65 1.81 26.64
N GLU A 98 -31.21 1.00 27.53
CA GLU A 98 -31.22 -0.45 27.34
C GLU A 98 -32.26 -0.79 26.28
N ASP A 99 -31.85 -1.62 25.34
CA ASP A 99 -32.70 -2.10 24.29
C ASP A 99 -33.82 -2.95 24.91
N LEU A 100 -35.08 -2.49 24.80
CA LEU A 100 -36.25 -3.10 25.46
C LEU A 100 -36.51 -4.57 25.09
N TRP A 101 -35.75 -5.12 24.13
CA TRP A 101 -35.80 -6.53 23.73
C TRP A 101 -34.95 -7.45 24.61
N ASP A 102 -33.98 -6.92 25.37
CA ASP A 102 -33.16 -7.71 26.31
C ASP A 102 -33.85 -7.97 27.66
N THR A 103 -34.89 -7.19 28.01
CA THR A 103 -35.57 -7.25 29.32
C THR A 103 -36.77 -8.21 29.36
N TYR A 104 -37.29 -8.63 28.20
CA TYR A 104 -38.52 -9.44 28.09
C TYR A 104 -38.34 -10.74 27.29
N GLY A 105 -37.10 -11.17 27.06
CA GLY A 105 -36.74 -12.43 26.40
C GLY A 105 -36.51 -13.58 27.37
#